data_AF-A0A9K3H782-F1
#
_entry.id   AF-A0A9K3H782-F1
#
_cell.length_a   1.000
_cell.length_b   1.000
_cell.length_c   1.000
_cell.angle_alpha   90.00
_cell.angle_beta   90.00
_cell.angle_gamma   90.00
#
_symmetry.space_group_name_H-M   'P 1'
#
loop_
_entity.id
_entity.type
_entity.pdbx_description
1 polymer ?
#
loop_
_entity_poly.entity_id
_entity_poly.type
_entity_poly.pdbx_seq_one_letter_code
_entity_poly.pdbx_strand_id
1 'polypeptide(L)'
;MQGLDPMAVASVFSEAQYMGEKRIGDVDCFVLKLSADDADLADRSDSTAEMIKHVMFGYFSQKNGLLVNLEDSYLTRVQVPGSFPMYWETYMATKIEDYRIVEGVMIAHSGQSDVIITRFGDNLRAGPVITRMEEKWTIDDLAFNVPGLSMDCFIPPEELHKDYTEENHDWRSTLNGSSSLSI
;
A
#
# COMPACT_ATOMS: atom_id res chain seq x y z
N MET A 1 -10.41 -1.67 1.00
CA MET A 1 -10.56 -0.31 0.43
C MET A 1 -9.96 -0.36 -0.97
N GLN A 2 -10.75 -0.16 -2.02
CA GLN A 2 -10.28 -0.19 -3.42
C GLN A 2 -10.62 1.12 -4.10
N GLY A 3 -9.62 1.71 -4.76
CA GLY A 3 -9.82 2.69 -5.82
C GLY A 3 -9.76 4.16 -5.40
N LEU A 4 -9.29 4.97 -6.35
CA LEU A 4 -9.22 6.43 -6.35
C LEU A 4 -10.62 7.11 -6.35
N ASP A 5 -11.63 6.43 -5.83
CA ASP A 5 -12.97 6.96 -5.64
C ASP A 5 -12.92 8.10 -4.61
N PRO A 6 -13.38 9.32 -4.96
CA PRO A 6 -13.42 10.44 -4.05
C PRO A 6 -14.15 10.14 -2.74
N MET A 7 -15.18 9.27 -2.75
CA MET A 7 -15.90 8.93 -1.52
C MET A 7 -15.06 8.05 -0.60
N ALA A 8 -14.34 7.06 -1.15
CA ALA A 8 -13.39 6.27 -0.38
C ALA A 8 -12.27 7.15 0.20
N VAL A 9 -11.71 8.07 -0.61
CA VAL A 9 -10.69 9.03 -0.16
C VAL A 9 -11.25 9.93 0.95
N ALA A 10 -12.44 10.49 0.77
CA ALA A 10 -13.08 11.33 1.79
C ALA A 10 -13.34 10.56 3.09
N SER A 11 -13.73 9.28 2.98
CA SER A 11 -13.91 8.41 4.15
C SER A 11 -12.62 8.15 4.91
N VAL A 12 -11.48 8.02 4.23
CA VAL A 12 -10.16 7.87 4.89
C VAL A 12 -9.83 9.12 5.72
N PHE A 13 -10.18 10.29 5.20
CA PHE A 13 -9.90 11.59 5.83
C PHE A 13 -11.03 12.12 6.72
N SER A 14 -12.04 11.31 7.07
CA SER A 14 -13.20 11.79 7.83
C SER A 14 -12.82 12.29 9.23
N GLU A 15 -11.86 11.63 9.88
CA GLU A 15 -11.33 11.98 11.20
C GLU A 15 -10.04 12.82 11.12
N ALA A 16 -9.72 13.37 9.94
CA ALA A 16 -8.49 14.10 9.74
C ALA A 16 -8.48 15.48 10.42
N GLN A 17 -7.31 15.87 10.89
CA GLN A 17 -7.09 17.21 11.42
C GLN A 17 -6.92 18.21 10.27
N TYR A 18 -7.67 19.31 10.30
CA TYR A 18 -7.44 20.45 9.42
C TYR A 18 -6.13 21.16 9.77
N MET A 19 -5.23 21.31 8.79
CA MET A 19 -3.90 21.88 8.98
C MET A 19 -3.74 23.28 8.39
N GLY A 20 -4.71 23.77 7.60
CA GLY A 20 -4.66 25.06 6.92
C GLY A 20 -4.81 24.95 5.41
N GLU A 21 -4.34 25.99 4.72
CA GLU A 21 -4.44 26.10 3.26
C GLU A 21 -3.05 26.22 2.64
N LYS A 22 -2.88 25.63 1.46
CA LYS A 22 -1.63 25.66 0.70
C LYS A 22 -1.93 25.58 -0.78
N ARG A 23 -1.22 26.36 -1.59
CA ARG A 23 -1.29 26.25 -3.04
C ARG A 23 -0.31 25.17 -3.53
N ILE A 24 -0.82 24.20 -4.27
CA ILE A 24 -0.06 23.11 -4.89
C ILE A 24 -0.11 23.34 -6.40
N GLY A 25 1.03 23.71 -7.00
CA GLY A 25 1.06 24.18 -8.39
C GLY A 25 0.21 25.44 -8.57
N ASP A 26 -0.83 25.32 -9.38
CA ASP A 26 -1.84 26.36 -9.66
C ASP A 26 -3.17 26.14 -8.92
N VAL A 27 -3.26 25.14 -8.04
CA VAL A 27 -4.48 24.79 -7.32
C VAL A 27 -4.39 25.20 -5.85
N ASP A 28 -5.33 26.05 -5.42
CA ASP A 28 -5.53 26.37 -4.01
C ASP A 28 -6.16 25.16 -3.29
N CYS A 29 -5.49 24.66 -2.26
CA CYS A 29 -5.90 23.47 -1.52
C CYS A 29 -6.11 23.77 -0.04
N PHE A 30 -7.02 23.03 0.59
CA PHE A 30 -6.98 22.81 2.03
C PHE A 30 -6.20 21.55 2.35
N VAL A 31 -5.56 21.52 3.52
CA VAL A 31 -4.66 20.44 3.95
C VAL A 31 -5.29 19.71 5.12
N LEU A 32 -5.45 18.39 4.97
CA LEU A 32 -5.90 17.49 6.02
C LEU A 32 -4.76 16.57 6.43
N LYS A 33 -4.63 16.30 7.73
CA LYS A 33 -3.62 15.40 8.28
C LYS A 33 -4.29 14.22 8.98
N LEU A 34 -3.81 13.02 8.66
CA LEU A 34 -4.12 11.80 9.39
C LEU A 34 -2.86 11.30 10.09
N SER A 35 -3.03 10.68 11.25
CA SER A 35 -1.96 10.03 11.99
C SER A 35 -2.52 8.73 12.51
N ALA A 36 -1.82 7.62 12.25
CA ALA A 36 -2.16 6.34 12.86
C ALA A 36 -2.06 6.46 14.37
N ASP A 37 -3.02 5.88 15.09
CA ASP A 37 -2.99 5.83 16.53
C ASP A 37 -2.08 4.70 17.05
N ASP A 38 -1.87 4.63 18.36
CA ASP A 38 -0.98 3.63 18.96
C ASP A 38 -1.45 2.19 18.71
N ALA A 39 -2.77 1.95 18.57
CA ALA A 39 -3.30 0.63 18.29
C ALA A 39 -3.03 0.21 16.85
N ASP A 40 -3.27 1.10 15.89
CA ASP A 40 -2.97 0.91 14.46
C ASP A 40 -1.47 0.65 14.24
N LEU A 41 -0.61 1.38 14.96
CA LEU A 41 0.84 1.21 14.90
C LEU A 41 1.29 -0.13 15.50
N ALA A 42 0.67 -0.54 16.61
CA ALA A 42 0.97 -1.82 17.27
C ALA A 42 0.53 -3.01 16.42
N ASP A 43 -0.64 -2.96 15.78
CA ASP A 43 -1.15 -4.02 14.90
C ASP A 43 -0.27 -4.22 13.66
N ARG A 44 0.48 -3.20 13.28
CA ARG A 44 1.45 -3.22 12.16
C ARG A 44 2.89 -3.48 12.61
N SER A 45 3.09 -3.84 13.88
CA SER A 45 4.39 -4.13 14.47
C SER A 45 4.52 -5.61 14.81
N ASP A 46 5.75 -6.12 14.81
CA ASP A 46 6.09 -7.46 15.28
C ASP A 46 7.33 -7.43 16.20
N SER A 47 7.81 -8.63 16.58
CA SER A 47 8.96 -8.77 17.48
C SER A 47 10.28 -8.20 16.96
N THR A 48 10.38 -7.94 15.65
CA THR A 48 11.58 -7.48 14.95
C THR A 48 11.42 -6.12 14.29
N ALA A 49 10.19 -5.71 13.96
CA ALA A 49 9.88 -4.44 13.30
C ALA A 49 8.76 -3.69 14.04
N GLU A 50 9.07 -2.51 14.55
CA GLU A 50 8.12 -1.63 15.23
C GLU A 50 7.80 -0.43 14.32
N MET A 51 6.52 -0.25 13.98
CA MET A 51 6.05 0.96 13.32
C MET A 51 5.93 2.08 14.36
N ILE A 52 6.83 3.06 14.30
CA ILE A 52 6.88 4.17 15.26
C ILE A 52 5.89 5.27 14.88
N LYS A 53 5.71 5.50 13.59
CA LYS A 53 4.92 6.62 13.09
C LYS A 53 4.41 6.33 11.69
N HIS A 54 3.15 6.67 11.47
CA HIS A 54 2.56 6.78 10.15
C HIS A 54 1.71 8.06 10.11
N VAL A 55 2.05 8.97 9.21
CA VAL A 55 1.33 10.25 9.05
C VAL A 55 1.11 10.52 7.57
N MET A 56 -0.13 10.86 7.22
CA MET A 56 -0.52 11.23 5.87
C MET A 56 -1.03 12.67 5.84
N PHE A 57 -0.75 13.38 4.75
CA PHE A 57 -1.31 14.68 4.43
C PHE A 57 -2.01 14.64 3.08
N GLY A 58 -3.30 14.92 3.07
CA GLY A 58 -4.08 15.09 1.85
C GLY A 58 -4.23 16.56 1.50
N TYR A 59 -3.93 16.91 0.26
CA TYR A 59 -4.11 18.25 -0.29
C TYR A 59 -5.32 18.24 -1.22
N PHE A 60 -6.42 18.84 -0.78
CA PHE A 60 -7.69 18.80 -1.49
C PHE A 60 -8.00 20.15 -2.11
N SER A 61 -8.36 20.17 -3.39
CA SER A 61 -8.72 21.39 -4.09
C SER A 61 -9.90 22.08 -3.40
N GLN A 62 -9.75 23.36 -3.07
CA GLN A 62 -10.85 24.15 -2.49
C GLN A 62 -12.03 24.30 -3.46
N LYS A 63 -11.77 24.19 -4.77
CA LYS A 63 -12.78 24.41 -5.82
C LYS A 63 -13.75 23.24 -5.95
N ASN A 64 -13.27 22.00 -5.86
CA ASN A 64 -14.06 20.80 -6.17
C ASN A 64 -13.89 19.64 -5.17
N GLY A 65 -13.04 19.81 -4.14
CA GLY A 65 -12.82 18.80 -3.10
C GLY A 65 -12.01 17.58 -3.55
N LEU A 66 -11.47 17.55 -4.77
CA LEU A 66 -10.66 16.43 -5.26
C LEU A 66 -9.25 16.47 -4.66
N LEU A 67 -8.68 15.29 -4.40
CA LEU A 67 -7.30 15.13 -3.94
C LEU A 67 -6.33 15.52 -5.06
N VAL A 68 -5.44 16.47 -4.80
CA VAL A 68 -4.44 16.97 -5.75
C VAL A 68 -3.08 16.32 -5.47
N ASN A 69 -2.75 16.16 -4.19
CA ASN A 69 -1.49 15.57 -3.74
C ASN A 69 -1.72 14.80 -2.44
N LEU A 70 -0.99 13.70 -2.28
CA LEU A 70 -0.94 12.92 -1.06
C LEU A 70 0.51 12.82 -0.62
N GLU A 71 0.81 13.26 0.60
CA GLU A 71 2.11 12.99 1.23
C GLU A 71 1.92 11.92 2.30
N ASP A 72 2.82 10.94 2.34
CA ASP A 72 2.77 9.82 3.26
C ASP A 72 4.14 9.57 3.87
N SER A 73 4.20 9.41 5.19
CA SER A 73 5.45 9.28 5.95
C SER A 73 5.37 8.15 6.96
N TYR A 74 6.30 7.21 6.85
CA TYR A 74 6.46 6.05 7.72
C TYR A 74 7.81 6.11 8.43
N LEU A 75 7.84 5.75 9.71
CA LEU A 75 9.06 5.47 10.43
C LEU A 75 8.97 4.10 11.10
N THR A 76 9.86 3.19 10.73
CA THR A 76 9.94 1.84 11.29
C THR A 76 11.29 1.64 11.96
N ARG A 77 11.28 1.12 13.19
CA ARG A 77 12.48 0.60 13.86
C ARG A 77 12.55 -0.90 13.64
N VAL A 78 13.61 -1.36 13.03
CA VAL A 78 13.94 -2.78 12.89
C VAL A 78 15.06 -3.11 13.86
N GLN A 79 14.85 -4.11 14.71
CA GLN A 79 15.85 -4.57 15.64
C GLN A 79 15.79 -6.09 15.80
N VAL A 80 16.85 -6.76 15.36
CA VAL A 80 17.05 -8.18 15.60
C VAL A 80 17.73 -8.37 16.96
N PRO A 81 17.39 -9.41 17.75
CA PRO A 81 18.06 -9.67 19.01
C PRO A 81 19.59 -9.74 18.85
N GLY A 82 20.32 -8.95 19.65
CA GLY A 82 21.78 -8.88 19.60
C GLY A 82 22.36 -7.87 18.60
N SER A 83 21.53 -7.13 17.85
CA SER A 83 21.97 -6.03 16.98
C SER A 83 21.60 -4.65 17.54
N PHE A 84 22.30 -3.61 17.05
CA PHE A 84 21.85 -2.23 17.21
C PHE A 84 20.55 -2.00 16.42
N PRO A 85 19.67 -1.10 16.88
CA PRO A 85 18.45 -0.77 16.15
C PRO A 85 18.78 -0.04 14.85
N MET A 86 18.01 -0.34 13.81
CA MET A 86 18.04 0.30 12.51
C MET A 86 16.70 1.00 12.28
N TYR A 87 16.73 2.16 11.65
CA TYR A 87 15.55 2.95 11.34
C TYR A 87 15.40 3.08 9.84
N TRP A 88 14.16 2.98 9.39
CA TRP A 88 13.74 3.20 8.03
C TRP A 88 12.67 4.28 8.04
N GLU A 89 13.00 5.43 7.46
CA GLU A 89 12.04 6.48 7.17
C GLU A 89 11.69 6.41 5.69
N THR A 90 10.40 6.27 5.38
CA THR A 90 9.91 6.36 4.01
C THR A 90 9.02 7.57 3.90
N TYR A 91 9.34 8.45 2.95
CA TYR A 91 8.51 9.58 2.56
C TYR A 91 8.07 9.39 1.12
N MET A 92 6.77 9.50 0.87
CA MET A 92 6.17 9.40 -0.45
C MET A 92 5.36 10.66 -0.71
N ALA A 93 5.47 11.22 -1.90
CA ALA A 93 4.61 12.29 -2.37
C ALA A 93 4.00 11.86 -3.70
N THR A 94 2.68 11.72 -3.74
CA THR A 94 1.93 11.30 -4.92
C THR A 94 1.05 12.43 -5.41
N LYS A 95 1.33 12.92 -6.61
CA LYS A 95 0.46 13.81 -7.36
C LYS A 95 -0.63 12.99 -8.06
N ILE A 96 -1.87 13.45 -7.93
CA ILE A 96 -3.04 12.81 -8.53
C ILE A 96 -3.54 13.67 -9.70
N GLU A 97 -3.70 13.06 -10.87
CA GLU A 97 -3.95 13.78 -12.12
C GLU A 97 -5.02 13.10 -12.98
N ASP A 98 -5.44 13.80 -14.04
CA ASP A 98 -6.35 13.29 -15.07
C ASP A 98 -7.65 12.72 -14.48
N TYR A 99 -8.33 13.54 -13.67
CA TYR A 99 -9.65 13.20 -13.18
C TYR A 99 -10.66 13.23 -14.32
N ARG A 100 -11.33 12.10 -14.55
CA ARG A 100 -12.38 11.92 -15.56
C ARG A 100 -13.66 11.44 -14.91
N ILE A 101 -14.80 11.79 -15.50
CA ILE A 101 -16.10 11.27 -15.06
C ILE A 101 -16.25 9.85 -15.62
N VAL A 102 -16.39 8.87 -14.72
CA VAL A 102 -16.75 7.49 -15.05
C VAL A 102 -18.00 7.14 -14.26
N GLU A 103 -19.09 6.81 -14.96
CA GLU A 103 -20.41 6.52 -14.36
C GLU A 103 -20.90 7.57 -13.35
N GLY A 104 -20.55 8.85 -13.57
CA GLY A 104 -20.95 9.96 -12.70
C GLY A 104 -20.00 10.25 -11.53
N VAL A 105 -18.91 9.48 -11.38
CA VAL A 105 -17.89 9.66 -10.33
C VAL A 105 -16.60 10.21 -10.95
N MET A 106 -15.96 11.19 -10.29
CA MET A 106 -14.68 11.75 -10.72
C MET A 106 -13.52 10.85 -10.29
N ILE A 107 -12.93 10.09 -11.20
CA ILE A 107 -11.83 9.17 -10.90
C ILE A 107 -10.54 9.64 -11.57
N ALA A 108 -9.44 9.66 -10.82
CA ALA A 108 -8.10 9.96 -11.37
C ALA A 108 -7.61 8.81 -12.25
N HIS A 109 -7.13 9.13 -13.45
CA HIS A 109 -6.61 8.16 -14.42
C HIS A 109 -5.09 8.19 -14.55
N SER A 110 -4.41 9.11 -13.85
CA SER A 110 -2.95 9.09 -13.81
C SER A 110 -2.41 9.77 -12.56
N GLY A 111 -1.13 9.54 -12.31
CA GLY A 111 -0.40 10.26 -11.28
C GLY A 111 1.08 9.94 -11.31
N GLN A 112 1.79 10.63 -10.43
CA GLN A 112 3.23 10.47 -10.25
C GLN A 112 3.54 10.40 -8.76
N SER A 113 4.33 9.41 -8.35
CA SER A 113 4.81 9.25 -6.98
C SER A 113 6.32 9.43 -6.93
N ASP A 114 6.80 10.29 -6.06
CA ASP A 114 8.21 10.41 -5.70
C ASP A 114 8.43 9.82 -4.31
N VAL A 115 9.36 8.88 -4.17
CA VAL A 115 9.60 8.15 -2.93
C VAL A 115 11.05 8.31 -2.49
N ILE A 116 11.24 8.63 -1.21
CA ILE A 116 12.54 8.71 -0.55
C ILE A 116 12.54 7.73 0.61
N ILE A 117 13.49 6.78 0.58
CA ILE A 117 13.72 5.82 1.67
C ILE A 117 15.06 6.16 2.30
N THR A 118 15.03 6.57 3.57
CA THR A 118 16.21 6.91 4.35
C THR A 118 16.42 5.85 5.44
N ARG A 119 17.56 5.17 5.35
CA ARG A 119 17.99 4.20 6.36
C ARG A 119 19.08 4.80 7.23
N PHE A 120 18.91 4.74 8.54
CA PHE A 120 19.87 5.25 9.51
C PHE A 120 19.88 4.41 10.80
N GLY A 121 20.83 4.65 11.70
CA GLY A 121 21.05 3.80 12.88
C GLY A 121 22.13 2.73 12.64
N ASP A 122 22.00 1.57 13.26
CA ASP A 122 22.89 0.38 13.18
C ASP A 122 24.36 0.54 13.60
N ASN A 123 24.79 1.72 14.04
CA ASN A 123 26.20 2.11 14.20
C ASN A 123 26.89 2.43 12.86
N LEU A 124 26.13 2.85 11.83
CA LEU A 124 26.62 3.33 10.53
C LEU A 124 27.62 4.48 10.73
N ARG A 125 28.92 4.17 10.73
CA ARG A 125 30.01 5.17 10.70
C ARG A 125 29.94 6.07 9.46
N ALA A 126 29.23 5.63 8.42
CA ALA A 126 29.14 6.29 7.12
C ALA A 126 27.93 7.24 6.97
N GLY A 127 27.07 7.39 7.99
CA GLY A 127 25.87 8.24 7.94
C GLY A 127 24.65 7.56 7.29
N PRO A 128 23.56 8.31 7.06
CA PRO A 128 22.32 7.77 6.50
C PRO A 128 22.49 7.32 5.04
N VAL A 129 21.83 6.23 4.68
CA VAL A 129 21.72 5.75 3.30
C VAL A 129 20.38 6.16 2.73
N ILE A 130 20.38 6.89 1.61
CA ILE A 130 19.17 7.43 0.99
C ILE A 130 18.96 6.78 -0.37
N THR A 131 17.78 6.22 -0.59
CA THR A 131 17.32 5.69 -1.88
C THR A 131 16.17 6.55 -2.38
N ARG A 132 16.14 6.84 -3.68
CA ARG A 132 15.06 7.60 -4.32
C ARG A 132 14.45 6.78 -5.44
N MET A 133 13.13 6.86 -5.58
CA MET A 133 12.36 6.18 -6.62
C MET A 133 11.33 7.15 -7.18
N GLU A 134 11.04 7.03 -8.46
CA GLU A 134 9.98 7.78 -9.13
C GLU A 134 9.08 6.79 -9.86
N GLU A 135 7.78 6.93 -9.71
CA GLU A 135 6.77 6.11 -10.36
C GLU A 135 5.79 7.01 -11.09
N LYS A 136 5.41 6.62 -12.31
CA LYS A 136 4.26 7.19 -13.02
C LYS A 136 3.29 6.09 -13.32
N TRP A 137 2.02 6.32 -13.01
CA TRP A 137 0.95 5.36 -13.22
C TRP A 137 -0.13 5.98 -14.11
N THR A 138 -0.75 5.12 -14.92
CA THR A 138 -1.89 5.45 -15.77
C THR A 138 -2.92 4.33 -15.66
N ILE A 139 -4.19 4.68 -15.69
CA ILE A 139 -5.33 3.76 -15.68
C ILE A 139 -6.03 3.93 -17.03
N ASP A 140 -5.99 2.86 -17.83
CA ASP A 140 -6.61 2.87 -19.17
C ASP A 140 -8.09 2.54 -19.08
N ASP A 141 -8.45 1.50 -18.33
CA ASP A 141 -9.81 0.99 -18.21
C ASP A 141 -10.25 0.90 -16.75
N LEU A 142 -11.50 1.27 -16.51
CA LEU A 142 -12.15 1.19 -15.21
C LEU A 142 -13.54 0.55 -15.37
N ALA A 143 -13.87 -0.37 -14.46
CA ALA A 143 -15.16 -1.02 -14.43
C ALA A 143 -15.66 -1.11 -12.99
N PHE A 144 -16.93 -0.80 -12.78
CA PHE A 144 -17.61 -0.98 -11.50
C PHE A 144 -18.35 -2.31 -11.47
N ASN A 145 -18.46 -2.90 -10.27
CA ASN A 145 -19.24 -4.13 -10.04
C ASN A 145 -18.91 -5.26 -11.03
N VAL A 146 -17.61 -5.47 -11.28
CA VAL A 146 -17.12 -6.41 -12.30
C VAL A 146 -17.70 -7.82 -12.05
N PRO A 147 -18.48 -8.36 -12.99
CA PRO A 147 -19.08 -9.69 -12.83
C PRO A 147 -18.00 -10.76 -12.65
N GLY A 148 -18.19 -11.63 -11.66
CA GLY A 148 -17.27 -12.74 -11.36
C GLY A 148 -16.16 -12.41 -10.36
N LEU A 149 -16.03 -11.16 -9.89
CA LEU A 149 -15.24 -10.86 -8.70
C LEU A 149 -16.01 -11.30 -7.44
N SER A 150 -15.41 -12.17 -6.63
CA SER A 150 -15.90 -12.56 -5.30
C SER A 150 -14.88 -12.19 -4.22
N MET A 151 -15.25 -12.37 -2.95
CA MET A 151 -14.32 -12.20 -1.83
C MET A 151 -13.12 -13.15 -1.90
N ASP A 152 -13.27 -14.29 -2.58
CA ASP A 152 -12.20 -15.27 -2.78
C ASP A 152 -11.08 -14.73 -3.70
N CYS A 153 -11.31 -13.63 -4.42
CA CYS A 153 -10.29 -12.94 -5.20
C CYS A 153 -9.37 -12.04 -4.34
N PHE A 154 -9.71 -11.83 -3.06
CA PHE A 154 -9.03 -10.88 -2.16
C PHE A 154 -8.47 -11.58 -0.92
N ILE A 155 -8.01 -12.83 -1.08
CA ILE A 155 -7.43 -13.62 0.00
C ILE A 155 -6.03 -13.08 0.35
N PRO A 156 -5.76 -12.71 1.62
CA PRO A 156 -4.44 -12.27 2.07
C PRO A 156 -3.36 -13.33 1.80
N PRO A 157 -2.10 -12.94 1.51
CA PRO A 157 -1.01 -13.89 1.25
C PRO A 157 -0.83 -14.97 2.34
N GLU A 158 -1.07 -14.63 3.60
CA GLU A 158 -0.96 -15.54 4.75
C GLU A 158 -2.01 -16.66 4.76
N GLU A 159 -3.13 -16.47 4.07
CA GLU A 159 -4.25 -17.42 4.01
C GLU A 159 -4.16 -18.37 2.82
N LEU A 160 -3.34 -18.05 1.81
CA LEU A 160 -3.15 -18.88 0.61
C LEU A 160 -2.55 -20.27 0.90
N HIS A 161 -1.98 -20.48 2.09
CA HIS A 161 -1.27 -21.71 2.46
C HIS A 161 -2.10 -22.70 3.30
N LYS A 162 -3.34 -22.38 3.69
CA LYS A 162 -4.12 -23.21 4.63
C LYS A 162 -4.92 -24.34 3.96
N ASP A 163 -5.09 -24.33 2.64
CA ASP A 163 -5.96 -25.28 1.93
C ASP A 163 -5.23 -26.34 1.08
N TYR A 164 -3.89 -26.41 1.11
CA TYR A 164 -3.14 -27.47 0.38
C TYR A 164 -2.87 -28.73 1.21
N THR A 165 -3.42 -28.84 2.43
CA THR A 165 -3.36 -30.06 3.22
C THR A 165 -4.46 -31.04 2.82
N GLU A 166 -4.06 -32.02 2.01
CA GLU A 166 -4.61 -33.37 1.90
C GLU A 166 -5.98 -33.55 1.22
N GLU A 167 -6.08 -33.23 -0.09
CA GLU A 167 -6.86 -34.10 -0.97
C GLU A 167 -5.95 -35.18 -1.59
N ASN A 168 -6.19 -36.41 -1.12
CA ASN A 168 -5.61 -37.67 -1.57
C ASN A 168 -5.62 -37.82 -3.11
N HIS A 169 -4.53 -37.45 -3.77
CA HIS A 169 -4.27 -37.85 -5.15
C HIS A 169 -3.23 -38.98 -5.18
N ASP A 170 -3.66 -40.17 -4.79
CA ASP A 170 -2.94 -41.42 -5.08
C ASP A 170 -3.08 -41.77 -6.56
N TRP A 171 -2.32 -41.08 -7.42
CA TRP A 171 -2.24 -41.38 -8.86
C TRP A 171 -1.11 -42.37 -9.19
N ARG A 172 -0.43 -42.95 -8.20
CA ARG A 172 0.78 -43.75 -8.40
C ARG A 172 0.59 -45.27 -8.37
N SER A 173 -0.63 -45.78 -8.32
CA SER A 173 -0.89 -47.23 -8.21
C SER A 173 -1.15 -48.00 -9.52
N THR A 174 -0.98 -47.40 -10.71
CA THR A 174 -1.26 -48.12 -12.00
C THR A 174 -0.07 -48.34 -12.94
N LEU A 175 1.18 -48.17 -12.49
CA LEU A 175 2.36 -48.48 -13.31
C LEU A 175 3.27 -49.51 -12.63
N ASN A 176 2.79 -50.76 -12.55
CA ASN A 176 3.67 -51.94 -12.48
C ASN A 176 3.02 -53.11 -13.23
N GLY A 177 3.12 -53.05 -14.55
CA GLY A 177 2.79 -54.14 -15.45
C GLY A 177 3.92 -54.34 -16.47
N SER A 178 4.75 -55.35 -16.24
CA SER A 178 5.57 -56.13 -17.19
C SER A 178 6.73 -56.74 -16.39
N SER A 179 7.19 -57.97 -16.58
CA SER A 179 6.85 -59.10 -17.46
C SER A 179 7.77 -60.24 -17.01
N SER A 180 7.34 -61.49 -17.06
CA SER A 180 8.27 -62.59 -17.32
C SER A 180 7.60 -63.63 -18.21
N LEU A 181 8.29 -63.93 -19.30
CA LEU A 181 7.91 -64.89 -20.34
C LEU A 181 8.04 -66.33 -19.85
N SER A 182 7.21 -67.16 -20.46
CA SER A 182 7.10 -68.62 -20.43
C SER A 182 8.38 -69.39 -20.80
N ILE A 183 8.63 -70.48 -20.06
CA ILE A 183 8.75 -71.85 -20.59
C ILE A 183 7.87 -72.75 -19.71
#